data_AF-A0A382US12-F1
#
_entry.id   AF-A0A382US12-F1
#
_cell.length_a   1.000
_cell.length_b   1.000
_cell.length_c   1.000
_cell.angle_alpha   90.00
_cell.angle_beta   90.00
_cell.angle_gamma   90.00
#
_symmetry.space_group_name_H-M   'P 1'
#
loop_
_entity.id
_entity.type
_entity.pdbx_description
1 polymer ?
#
loop_
_entity_poly.entity_id
_entity_poly.type
_entity_poly.pdbx_seq_one_letter_code
_entity_poly.pdbx_strand_id
1 'polypeptide(L)'
;MHTKFSQYFWYMAGLISFVAPTGLQTILYPWLITVELGETPERLGIAQMCLQLPAIVLILMGGLLADRIDRRSILMVCHFL
;
A
#
# COMPACT_ATOMS: atom_id res chain seq x y z
N MET A 1 9.47 -31.69 7.18
CA MET A 1 8.19 -31.26 6.58
C MET A 1 7.45 -30.19 7.42
N HIS A 2 8.06 -29.59 8.45
CA HIS A 2 7.41 -28.65 9.38
C HIS A 2 7.59 -27.14 9.05
N THR A 3 8.34 -26.77 8.01
CA THR A 3 8.66 -25.36 7.73
C THR A 3 7.65 -24.63 6.85
N LYS A 4 6.85 -25.36 6.05
CA LYS A 4 5.91 -24.75 5.09
C LYS A 4 4.76 -23.99 5.76
N PHE A 5 4.25 -24.49 6.89
CA PHE A 5 3.14 -23.83 7.61
C PHE A 5 3.57 -22.47 8.20
N SER A 6 4.77 -22.42 8.80
CA SER A 6 5.32 -21.17 9.34
C SER A 6 5.57 -20.14 8.24
N GLN A 7 6.10 -20.56 7.08
CA GLN A 7 6.31 -19.67 5.94
C GLN A 7 4.99 -19.12 5.38
N TYR A 8 3.96 -19.96 5.29
CA TYR A 8 2.64 -19.55 4.83
C TYR A 8 1.98 -18.55 5.79
N PHE A 9 2.10 -18.78 7.10
CA PHE A 9 1.60 -17.85 8.11
C PHE A 9 2.25 -16.47 7.98
N TRP A 10 3.59 -16.40 7.86
CA TRP A 10 4.30 -15.14 7.70
C TRP A 10 3.94 -14.41 6.40
N TYR A 11 3.74 -15.16 5.31
CA TYR A 11 3.27 -14.61 4.06
C TYR A 11 1.86 -14.01 4.19
N MET A 12 0.92 -14.75 4.80
CA MET A 12 -0.44 -14.25 5.04
C MET A 12 -0.45 -13.04 5.97
N ALA A 13 0.36 -13.04 7.02
CA ALA A 13 0.47 -11.91 7.94
C ALA A 13 0.93 -10.64 7.22
N GLY A 14 1.97 -10.73 6.39
CA GLY A 14 2.44 -9.60 5.57
C GLY A 14 1.43 -9.14 4.51
N LEU A 15 0.63 -10.06 3.97
CA LEU A 15 -0.42 -9.71 3.02
C LEU A 15 -1.58 -9.00 3.71
N ILE A 16 -2.02 -9.50 4.88
CA ILE A 16 -3.11 -8.90 5.66
C ILE A 16 -2.72 -7.51 6.15
N SER A 17 -1.49 -7.33 6.62
CA SER A 17 -1.01 -6.04 7.11
C SER A 17 -0.94 -4.98 6.01
N PHE A 18 -0.89 -5.37 4.74
CA PHE A 18 -1.01 -4.45 3.61
C PHE A 18 -2.46 -4.24 3.16
N VAL A 19 -3.23 -5.32 3.01
CA VAL A 19 -4.59 -5.26 2.45
C VAL A 19 -5.60 -4.64 3.41
N ALA A 20 -5.52 -4.94 4.72
CA ALA A 20 -6.50 -4.45 5.68
C ALA A 20 -6.46 -2.91 5.84
N PRO A 21 -5.30 -2.26 6.02
CA PRO A 21 -5.22 -0.79 6.05
C PRO A 21 -5.64 -0.15 4.72
N THR A 22 -5.26 -0.75 3.59
CA THR A 22 -5.66 -0.26 2.26
C THR A 22 -7.18 -0.27 2.11
N GLY A 23 -7.85 -1.33 2.58
CA GLY A 23 -9.31 -1.43 2.61
C GLY A 23 -9.96 -0.38 3.50
N LEU A 24 -9.35 -0.03 4.63
CA LEU A 24 -9.83 1.07 5.49
C LEU A 24 -9.65 2.43 4.81
N GLN A 25 -8.53 2.64 4.11
CA GLN A 25 -8.24 3.89 3.41
C GLN A 25 -9.30 4.20 2.34
N THR A 26 -9.85 3.20 1.64
CA THR A 26 -10.87 3.42 0.60
C THR A 26 -12.18 4.00 1.13
N ILE A 27 -12.45 3.82 2.43
CA ILE A 27 -13.64 4.36 3.12
C ILE A 27 -13.29 5.65 3.84
N LEU A 28 -12.21 5.63 4.63
CA LEU A 28 -11.82 6.76 5.48
C LEU A 28 -11.37 7.97 4.67
N TYR A 29 -10.68 7.78 3.55
CA TYR A 29 -10.16 8.89 2.76
C TYR A 29 -11.26 9.73 2.10
N PRO A 30 -12.25 9.14 1.38
CA PRO A 30 -13.42 9.88 0.91
C PRO A 30 -14.23 10.53 2.03
N TRP A 31 -14.41 9.82 3.15
CA TRP A 31 -15.16 10.35 4.29
C TRP A 31 -14.48 11.58 4.90
N LEU A 32 -13.16 11.53 5.11
CA LEU A 32 -12.39 12.65 5.64
C LEU A 32 -12.51 13.89 4.74
N ILE A 33 -12.43 13.72 3.42
CA ILE A 33 -12.48 14.85 2.48
C ILE A 33 -13.89 15.45 2.39
N THR A 34 -14.92 14.61 2.28
CA THR A 34 -16.28 15.08 2.02
C THR A 34 -17.05 15.47 3.28
N VAL A 35 -16.82 14.77 4.40
CA VAL A 35 -17.57 14.96 5.65
C VAL A 35 -16.82 15.87 6.61
N GLU A 36 -15.55 15.56 6.91
CA GLU A 36 -14.78 16.33 7.90
C GLU A 36 -14.26 17.65 7.34
N LEU A 37 -13.71 17.63 6.12
CA LEU A 37 -13.20 18.83 5.44
C LEU A 37 -14.30 19.60 4.69
N GLY A 38 -15.48 19.00 4.49
CA GLY A 38 -16.61 19.62 3.79
C GLY A 38 -16.30 19.95 2.32
N GLU A 39 -15.35 19.26 1.70
CA GLU A 39 -14.86 19.57 0.36
C GLU A 39 -15.74 18.95 -0.74
N THR A 40 -15.66 19.52 -1.94
CA THR A 40 -16.43 19.03 -3.08
C THR A 40 -15.92 17.67 -3.60
N PRO A 41 -16.79 16.86 -4.23
CA PRO A 41 -16.38 15.60 -4.85
C PRO A 41 -15.30 15.76 -5.93
N GLU A 42 -15.21 16.92 -6.59
CA GLU A 42 -14.14 17.16 -7.57
C GLU A 42 -12.77 17.19 -6.91
N ARG A 43 -12.67 17.83 -5.72
CA ARG A 43 -11.42 17.89 -4.95
C ARG A 43 -11.02 16.52 -4.43
N LEU A 44 -11.97 15.67 -4.06
CA LEU A 44 -11.70 14.27 -3.75
C LEU A 44 -11.06 13.54 -4.95
N GLY A 45 -11.60 13.74 -6.16
CA GLY A 45 -11.04 13.16 -7.39
C GLY A 45 -9.60 13.61 -7.65
N ILE A 46 -9.32 14.91 -7.49
CA ILE A 46 -7.96 15.45 -7.63
C ILE A 46 -7.03 14.89 -6.56
N ALA A 47 -7.49 14.82 -5.31
CA ALA A 47 -6.70 14.31 -4.20
C ALA A 47 -6.35 12.82 -4.39
N GLN A 48 -7.31 12.02 -4.85
CA GLN A 48 -7.11 10.62 -5.23
C GLN A 48 -6.12 10.45 -6.39
N MET A 49 -6.16 11.36 -7.37
CA MET A 49 -5.19 11.37 -8.47
C MET A 49 -3.78 11.66 -7.94
N CYS A 50 -3.63 12.66 -7.07
CA CYS A 50 -2.37 13.00 -6.43
C CYS A 50 -1.79 11.85 -5.59
N LEU A 51 -2.63 11.03 -4.96
CA LEU A 51 -2.19 9.82 -4.26
C LEU A 51 -1.60 8.76 -5.20
N GLN A 52 -2.14 8.61 -6.41
CA GLN A 52 -1.68 7.59 -7.36
C GLN A 52 -0.50 8.04 -8.22
N LEU A 53 -0.33 9.35 -8.44
CA LEU A 53 0.73 9.90 -9.28
C LEU A 53 2.15 9.39 -8.89
N PRO A 54 2.56 9.40 -7.61
CA PRO A 54 3.87 8.89 -7.21
C PRO A 54 4.04 7.41 -7.55
N ALA A 55 2.99 6.61 -7.32
CA ALA A 55 3.03 5.17 -7.62
C ALA A 55 3.27 4.94 -9.12
N ILE A 56 2.57 5.68 -9.99
CA ILE A 56 2.73 5.59 -11.44
C ILE A 56 4.14 5.99 -11.87
N VAL A 57 4.66 7.10 -11.34
CA VAL A 57 6.00 7.59 -11.68
C VAL A 57 7.09 6.62 -11.22
N LEU A 58 6.90 5.99 -10.06
CA LEU A 58 7.91 5.14 -9.44
C LEU A 58 7.75 3.65 -9.75
N ILE A 59 6.67 3.20 -10.40
CA ILE A 59 6.41 1.77 -10.60
C ILE A 59 7.54 1.06 -11.36
N LEU A 60 8.10 1.72 -12.38
CA LEU A 60 9.20 1.17 -13.19
C LEU A 60 10.51 1.11 -12.39
N MET A 61 10.77 2.14 -11.58
CA MET A 61 11.95 2.16 -10.71
C MET A 61 11.83 1.12 -9.59
N GLY A 62 10.65 0.96 -9.01
CA GLY A 62 10.35 -0.06 -8.01
C GLY A 62 10.55 -1.47 -8.56
N GLY A 63 10.10 -1.74 -9.79
CA GLY A 63 10.34 -3.01 -10.48
C GLY A 63 11.83 -3.28 -10.70
N LEU A 64 12.58 -2.30 -11.22
CA LEU A 64 14.02 -2.43 -11.44
C LEU A 64 14.79 -2.70 -10.13
N LEU A 65 14.41 -2.04 -9.02
CA LEU A 65 15.00 -2.27 -7.71
C LEU A 65 14.62 -3.65 -7.15
N ALA A 66 13.39 -4.10 -7.36
CA ALA A 66 12.91 -5.42 -6.91
C ALA A 66 13.63 -6.59 -7.58
N ASP A 67 14.12 -6.41 -8.81
CA ASP A 67 14.88 -7.44 -9.52
C ASP A 67 16.33 -7.54 -9.05
N ARG A 68 16.89 -6.46 -8.50
CA ARG A 68 18.31 -6.39 -8.10
C ARG A 68 18.55 -6.55 -6.60
N ILE A 69 17.55 -6.30 -5.77
CA ILE A 69 17.66 -6.32 -4.31
C ILE A 69 16.92 -7.54 -3.76
N ASP A 70 17.46 -8.15 -2.70
CA ASP A 70 16.79 -9.25 -2.02
C ASP A 70 15.38 -8.85 -1.55
N ARG A 71 14.38 -9.58 -2.06
CA ARG A 71 12.94 -9.34 -1.79
C ARG A 71 12.58 -9.27 -0.31
N ARG A 72 13.28 -10.02 0.53
CA ARG A 72 13.09 -10.00 1.99
C ARG A 72 13.53 -8.68 2.61
N SER A 73 14.65 -8.11 2.15
CA SER A 73 15.15 -6.82 2.62
C SER A 73 14.23 -5.68 2.22
N ILE A 74 13.69 -5.73 0.99
CA ILE A 74 12.71 -4.73 0.51
C ILE A 74 11.43 -4.79 1.35
N LEU A 75 10.89 -5.98 1.58
CA LEU A 75 9.69 -6.17 2.40
C LEU A 75 9.89 -5.66 3.82
N MET A 76 11.04 -5.91 4.45
CA MET A 76 11.30 -5.39 5.79
C MET A 76 11.39 -3.87 5.82
N VAL A 77 12.08 -3.25 4.86
CA VAL A 77 12.19 -1.78 4.80
C VAL A 77 10.82 -1.15 4.56
N CYS A 78 10.04 -1.61 3.58
CA CYS A 78 8.73 -1.03 3.26
C CYS A 78 7.67 -1.23 4.35
N HIS A 79 7.86 -2.18 5.27
CA HIS A 79 6.91 -2.43 6.36
C HIS A 79 7.32 -1.77 7.68
N PHE A 80 8.59 -1.41 7.83
CA PHE A 80 9.11 -0.69 9.00
C PHE A 80 9.18 0.83 8.80
N LEU A 81 9.28 1.30 7.55
CA LEU A 81 9.30 2.71 7.17
C LEU A 81 7.87 3.24 7.03
#